data_AF-A0A961CQ16-F1
#
_entry.id   AF-A0A961CQ16-F1
#
_cell.length_a   1.000
_cell.length_b   1.000
_cell.length_c   1.000
_cell.angle_alpha   90.00
_cell.angle_beta   90.00
_cell.angle_gamma   90.00
#
_symmetry.space_group_name_H-M   'P 1'
#
loop_
_entity.id
_entity.type
_entity.pdbx_description
1 polymer ?
#
loop_
_entity_poly.entity_id
_entity_poly.type
_entity_poly.pdbx_seq_one_letter_code
_entity_poly.pdbx_strand_id
1 'polypeptide(L)'
;MTEFLSTATLPDEYQQLAKTVRDFAREVVAPVAAKHDAEHSFPYEVVAGMAEMGLFGLPFPEEYGGMGGDYFALCLALEELGKVDQSVAITLEAGVSLGAMPVYRFGTEAQKQHWLPALTSGVALGAFGLTEAGGGTDAGATRTTARLDDGHWVINGSKQFITNSGTDITRLVTVTAVTGTVGDRREISSILIPVPTPGFTVEPAYDKVGWNASDTHPLSFSDVRVPEENLLGERGRGYANFLRILDEGRIAIAALATGVAQGCVDECVKYASERTAFGNAIGRYQAIEFKIARMEARAHVARTTYYDAAALMLAGKPFKKQAAIAKLVASEAAMDNARDATQIHGGYGFMNEYPVARHYRDSKILEIGEGTTEVQLMLIARELGLG
;
A
#
# COMPACT_ATOMS: atom_id res chain seq x y z
N MET A 1 -30.12 -3.43 -5.07
CA MET A 1 -29.88 -2.11 -5.70
C MET A 1 -28.42 -1.80 -5.43
N THR A 2 -27.57 -1.71 -6.45
CA THR A 2 -26.21 -1.22 -6.24
C THR A 2 -26.31 0.25 -5.91
N GLU A 3 -26.19 0.59 -4.63
CA GLU A 3 -26.04 1.98 -4.20
C GLU A 3 -24.80 2.52 -4.90
N PHE A 4 -25.00 3.55 -5.72
CA PHE A 4 -23.93 4.11 -6.55
C PHE A 4 -22.90 4.77 -5.62
N LEU A 5 -21.67 4.24 -5.59
CA LEU A 5 -20.57 4.85 -4.84
C LEU A 5 -20.24 6.21 -5.45
N SER A 6 -20.67 7.27 -4.78
CA SER A 6 -20.43 8.65 -5.16
C SER A 6 -19.52 9.31 -4.13
N THR A 7 -18.63 10.18 -4.57
CA THR A 7 -17.79 10.98 -3.67
C THR A 7 -18.62 11.91 -2.77
N ALA A 8 -19.86 12.23 -3.15
CA ALA A 8 -20.78 13.07 -2.38
C ALA A 8 -21.76 12.27 -1.50
N THR A 9 -21.89 10.96 -1.68
CA THR A 9 -22.84 10.14 -0.92
C THR A 9 -22.32 8.71 -0.85
N LEU A 10 -21.88 8.32 0.35
CA LEU A 10 -21.51 6.95 0.68
C LEU A 10 -22.66 6.28 1.44
N PRO A 11 -22.84 4.95 1.32
CA PRO A 11 -23.62 4.17 2.28
C PRO A 11 -23.22 4.46 3.73
N ASP A 12 -24.18 4.36 4.65
CA ASP A 12 -23.99 4.75 6.07
C ASP A 12 -22.84 3.98 6.75
N GLU A 13 -22.68 2.69 6.43
CA GLU A 13 -21.58 1.86 6.94
C GLU A 13 -20.19 2.39 6.54
N TYR A 14 -20.05 2.87 5.30
CA TYR A 14 -18.82 3.47 4.80
C TYR A 14 -18.57 4.86 5.38
N GLN A 15 -19.62 5.66 5.60
CA GLN A 15 -19.49 6.93 6.31
C GLN A 15 -19.02 6.72 7.76
N GLN A 16 -19.59 5.72 8.45
CA GLN A 16 -19.24 5.41 9.83
C GLN A 16 -17.81 4.87 9.93
N LEU A 17 -17.40 3.97 9.02
CA LEU A 17 -16.02 3.49 8.94
C LEU A 17 -15.05 4.64 8.73
N ALA A 18 -15.26 5.47 7.69
CA ALA A 18 -14.38 6.60 7.39
C ALA A 18 -14.29 7.57 8.57
N LYS A 19 -15.41 7.86 9.25
CA LYS A 19 -15.40 8.69 10.46
C LYS A 19 -14.57 8.06 11.57
N THR A 20 -14.74 6.78 11.84
CA THR A 20 -14.04 6.09 12.93
C THR A 20 -12.54 6.04 12.68
N VAL A 21 -12.11 5.73 11.45
CA VAL A 21 -10.69 5.74 11.07
C VAL A 21 -10.10 7.15 11.10
N ARG A 22 -10.87 8.17 10.69
CA ARG A 22 -10.44 9.58 10.80
C ARG A 22 -10.18 10.00 12.24
N ASP A 23 -11.09 9.64 13.16
CA ASP A 23 -10.95 9.97 14.57
C ASP A 23 -9.71 9.26 15.15
N PHE A 24 -9.51 7.98 14.84
CA PHE A 24 -8.28 7.24 15.19
C PHE A 24 -7.01 7.88 14.62
N ALA A 25 -7.02 8.25 13.33
CA ALA A 25 -5.87 8.89 12.68
C ALA A 25 -5.50 10.21 13.37
N ARG A 26 -6.49 11.00 13.80
CA ARG A 26 -6.26 12.28 14.48
C ARG A 26 -5.83 12.13 15.93
N GLU A 27 -6.45 11.22 16.66
CA GLU A 27 -6.28 11.10 18.11
C GLU A 27 -5.12 10.18 18.51
N VAL A 28 -4.80 9.18 17.68
CA VAL A 28 -3.79 8.16 17.97
C VAL A 28 -2.58 8.29 17.07
N VAL A 29 -2.77 8.45 15.75
CA VAL A 29 -1.66 8.45 14.78
C VAL A 29 -0.92 9.80 14.76
N ALA A 30 -1.65 10.90 14.58
CA ALA A 30 -1.05 12.24 14.42
C ALA A 30 -0.10 12.64 15.57
N PRO A 31 -0.40 12.37 16.85
CA PRO A 31 0.48 12.78 17.95
C PRO A 31 1.85 12.10 17.96
N VAL A 32 1.99 10.90 17.38
CA VAL A 32 3.23 10.10 17.42
C VAL A 32 3.98 10.07 16.09
N ALA A 33 3.33 10.47 14.99
CA ALA A 33 3.87 10.39 13.64
C ALA A 33 5.24 11.07 13.46
N ALA A 34 5.43 12.27 14.03
CA ALA A 34 6.70 13.00 13.90
C ALA A 34 7.84 12.30 14.65
N LYS A 35 7.56 11.68 15.79
CA LYS A 35 8.54 10.92 16.56
C LYS A 35 8.99 9.69 15.79
N HIS A 36 8.06 8.90 15.26
CA HIS A 36 8.38 7.69 14.52
C HIS A 36 9.14 7.98 13.21
N ASP A 37 8.78 9.05 12.50
CA ASP A 37 9.54 9.49 11.30
C ASP A 37 10.98 9.89 11.65
N ALA A 38 11.20 10.62 12.75
CA ALA A 38 12.53 11.07 13.17
C ALA A 38 13.41 9.93 13.73
N GLU A 39 12.81 8.99 14.45
CA GLU A 39 13.49 7.83 15.05
C GLU A 39 13.65 6.66 14.06
N HIS A 40 13.04 6.75 12.87
CA HIS A 40 12.97 5.67 11.89
C HIS A 40 12.43 4.37 12.53
N SER A 41 11.38 4.50 13.35
CA SER A 41 10.87 3.44 14.21
C SER A 41 9.48 2.98 13.80
N PHE A 42 9.24 1.66 13.85
CA PHE A 42 7.95 1.07 13.52
C PHE A 42 6.91 1.33 14.64
N PRO A 43 5.71 1.84 14.31
CA PRO A 43 4.74 2.31 15.30
C PRO A 43 3.85 1.17 15.84
N TYR A 44 4.43 0.25 16.61
CA TYR A 44 3.74 -0.95 17.12
C TYR A 44 2.41 -0.65 17.84
N GLU A 45 2.34 0.40 18.67
CA GLU A 45 1.10 0.76 19.38
C GLU A 45 -0.01 1.21 18.41
N VAL A 46 0.34 1.95 17.36
CA VAL A 46 -0.60 2.34 16.30
C VAL A 46 -1.07 1.10 15.54
N VAL A 47 -0.16 0.19 15.19
CA VAL A 47 -0.48 -1.04 14.48
C VAL A 47 -1.40 -1.94 15.31
N ALA A 48 -1.15 -2.07 16.61
CA ALA A 48 -2.04 -2.75 17.54
C ALA A 48 -3.43 -2.09 17.62
N GLY A 49 -3.50 -0.75 17.65
CA GLY A 49 -4.78 -0.04 17.60
C GLY A 49 -5.55 -0.30 16.29
N MET A 50 -4.87 -0.32 15.15
CA MET A 50 -5.48 -0.71 13.86
C MET A 50 -5.98 -2.16 13.87
N ALA A 51 -5.25 -3.07 14.52
CA ALA A 51 -5.63 -4.47 14.71
C ALA A 51 -6.89 -4.61 15.59
N GLU A 52 -6.94 -3.91 16.72
CA GLU A 52 -8.12 -3.88 17.61
C GLU A 52 -9.38 -3.34 16.93
N MET A 53 -9.22 -2.39 16.02
CA MET A 53 -10.30 -1.86 15.18
C MET A 53 -10.73 -2.81 14.05
N GLY A 54 -10.00 -3.91 13.82
CA GLY A 54 -10.28 -4.88 12.75
C GLY A 54 -9.85 -4.40 11.35
N LEU A 55 -8.99 -3.38 11.25
CA LEU A 55 -8.63 -2.79 9.95
C LEU A 55 -7.92 -3.78 9.01
N PHE A 56 -7.11 -4.69 9.57
CA PHE A 56 -6.43 -5.75 8.81
C PHE A 56 -7.38 -6.82 8.26
N GLY A 57 -8.58 -6.94 8.86
CA GLY A 57 -9.60 -7.91 8.48
C GLY A 57 -10.65 -7.36 7.51
N LEU A 58 -10.61 -6.05 7.18
CA LEU A 58 -11.68 -5.34 6.47
C LEU A 58 -12.23 -6.05 5.23
N PRO A 59 -11.40 -6.42 4.23
CA PRO A 59 -11.92 -6.99 2.99
C PRO A 59 -12.13 -8.50 3.03
N PHE A 60 -11.99 -9.14 4.21
CA PHE A 60 -11.99 -10.59 4.34
C PHE A 60 -13.28 -11.10 5.01
N PRO A 61 -13.76 -12.29 4.62
CA PRO A 61 -14.89 -12.95 5.26
C PRO A 61 -14.65 -13.28 6.75
N GLU A 62 -15.73 -13.29 7.54
CA GLU A 62 -15.70 -13.64 8.97
C GLU A 62 -15.18 -15.06 9.23
N GLU A 63 -15.41 -16.02 8.31
CA GLU A 63 -14.92 -17.40 8.44
C GLU A 63 -13.39 -17.51 8.49
N TYR A 64 -12.67 -16.46 8.08
CA TYR A 64 -11.21 -16.35 8.15
C TYR A 64 -10.76 -15.27 9.16
N GLY A 65 -11.64 -14.87 10.08
CA GLY A 65 -11.38 -13.83 11.09
C GLY A 65 -11.42 -12.40 10.54
N GLY A 66 -11.98 -12.19 9.34
CA GLY A 66 -12.18 -10.86 8.77
C GLY A 66 -13.42 -10.15 9.30
N MET A 67 -13.66 -8.94 8.78
CA MET A 67 -14.77 -8.06 9.19
C MET A 67 -15.98 -8.12 8.25
N GLY A 68 -15.93 -8.95 7.20
CA GLY A 68 -17.03 -9.11 6.24
C GLY A 68 -17.27 -7.91 5.33
N GLY A 69 -16.37 -6.91 5.36
CA GLY A 69 -16.38 -5.77 4.45
C GLY A 69 -15.77 -6.12 3.10
N ASP A 70 -15.55 -5.08 2.29
CA ASP A 70 -15.00 -5.22 0.95
C ASP A 70 -13.68 -4.43 0.77
N TYR A 71 -13.13 -4.50 -0.44
CA TYR A 71 -11.88 -3.81 -0.75
C TYR A 71 -12.04 -2.28 -0.79
N PHE A 72 -13.25 -1.77 -1.02
CA PHE A 72 -13.52 -0.34 -0.97
C PHE A 72 -13.52 0.17 0.48
N ALA A 73 -14.01 -0.62 1.43
CA ALA A 73 -13.86 -0.35 2.87
C ALA A 73 -12.38 -0.18 3.26
N LEU A 74 -11.51 -1.07 2.78
CA LEU A 74 -10.05 -0.93 2.96
C LEU A 74 -9.54 0.39 2.37
N CYS A 75 -9.95 0.74 1.14
CA CYS A 75 -9.54 1.99 0.49
C CYS A 75 -9.94 3.23 1.30
N LEU A 76 -11.14 3.26 1.89
CA LEU A 76 -11.58 4.36 2.75
C LEU A 76 -10.71 4.48 4.02
N ALA A 77 -10.36 3.35 4.64
CA ALA A 77 -9.45 3.36 5.79
C ALA A 77 -8.07 3.92 5.41
N LEU A 78 -7.53 3.51 4.26
CA LEU A 78 -6.25 3.99 3.73
C LEU A 78 -6.28 5.49 3.40
N GLU A 79 -7.40 5.99 2.84
CA GLU A 79 -7.54 7.42 2.58
C GLU A 79 -7.50 8.23 3.88
N GLU A 80 -8.22 7.81 4.93
CA GLU A 80 -8.26 8.54 6.19
C GLU A 80 -6.92 8.47 6.96
N LEU A 81 -6.21 7.33 6.92
CA LEU A 81 -4.86 7.22 7.49
C LEU A 81 -3.85 8.06 6.70
N GLY A 82 -3.92 8.02 5.36
CA GLY A 82 -2.99 8.72 4.46
C GLY A 82 -3.04 10.26 4.60
N LYS A 83 -4.16 10.82 5.09
CA LYS A 83 -4.28 12.25 5.45
C LYS A 83 -3.33 12.66 6.57
N VAL A 84 -2.85 11.72 7.38
CA VAL A 84 -2.07 11.98 8.59
C VAL A 84 -0.65 11.39 8.49
N ASP A 85 -0.55 10.10 8.15
CA ASP A 85 0.71 9.38 8.12
C ASP A 85 0.72 8.30 7.03
N GLN A 86 1.63 8.46 6.06
CA GLN A 86 1.73 7.56 4.94
C GLN A 86 2.38 6.22 5.31
N SER A 87 3.30 6.20 6.28
CA SER A 87 3.94 4.97 6.77
C SER A 87 2.93 4.04 7.46
N VAL A 88 2.01 4.61 8.23
CA VAL A 88 0.94 3.83 8.85
C VAL A 88 -0.03 3.30 7.79
N ALA A 89 -0.42 4.13 6.83
CA ALA A 89 -1.29 3.71 5.75
C ALA A 89 -0.67 2.59 4.88
N ILE A 90 0.61 2.71 4.49
CA ILE A 90 1.28 1.66 3.70
C ILE A 90 1.52 0.38 4.51
N THR A 91 1.69 0.47 5.84
CA THR A 91 1.79 -0.72 6.70
C THR A 91 0.50 -1.53 6.63
N LEU A 92 -0.66 -0.87 6.71
CA LEU A 92 -1.97 -1.51 6.56
C LEU A 92 -2.18 -2.04 5.14
N GLU A 93 -1.91 -1.23 4.13
CA GLU A 93 -2.04 -1.61 2.71
C GLU A 93 -1.21 -2.88 2.44
N ALA A 94 0.09 -2.86 2.75
CA ALA A 94 0.98 -3.96 2.45
C ALA A 94 0.62 -5.21 3.25
N GLY A 95 0.17 -5.07 4.51
CA GLY A 95 -0.29 -6.19 5.32
C GLY A 95 -1.52 -6.88 4.74
N VAL A 96 -2.50 -6.08 4.28
CA VAL A 96 -3.80 -6.57 3.78
C VAL A 96 -3.74 -6.98 2.32
N SER A 97 -3.42 -6.03 1.44
CA SER A 97 -3.44 -6.16 -0.02
C SER A 97 -2.27 -7.01 -0.52
N LEU A 98 -1.05 -6.77 -0.05
CA LEU A 98 0.11 -7.53 -0.52
C LEU A 98 0.39 -8.79 0.31
N GLY A 99 0.11 -8.76 1.61
CA GLY A 99 0.40 -9.85 2.55
C GLY A 99 -0.68 -10.93 2.59
N ALA A 100 -1.89 -10.56 3.01
CA ALA A 100 -2.99 -11.51 3.25
C ALA A 100 -3.79 -11.86 1.97
N MET A 101 -4.00 -10.91 1.06
CA MET A 101 -4.81 -11.11 -0.15
C MET A 101 -4.31 -12.24 -1.07
N PRO A 102 -2.98 -12.46 -1.28
CA PRO A 102 -2.51 -13.61 -2.06
C PRO A 102 -2.98 -14.95 -1.48
N VAL A 103 -2.93 -15.11 -0.16
CA VAL A 103 -3.41 -16.32 0.53
C VAL A 103 -4.92 -16.48 0.35
N TYR A 104 -5.68 -15.40 0.51
CA TYR A 104 -7.13 -15.44 0.34
C TYR A 104 -7.55 -15.78 -1.11
N ARG A 105 -6.88 -15.20 -2.10
CA ARG A 105 -7.22 -15.38 -3.52
C ARG A 105 -6.81 -16.73 -4.08
N PHE A 106 -5.64 -17.23 -3.69
CA PHE A 106 -4.99 -18.36 -4.37
C PHE A 106 -4.65 -19.53 -3.44
N GLY A 107 -4.85 -19.37 -2.13
CA GLY A 107 -4.57 -20.41 -1.15
C GLY A 107 -5.58 -21.54 -1.23
N THR A 108 -5.13 -22.74 -0.86
CA THR A 108 -6.03 -23.84 -0.54
C THR A 108 -6.79 -23.52 0.76
N GLU A 109 -7.92 -24.20 1.00
CA GLU A 109 -8.67 -24.02 2.25
C GLU A 109 -7.81 -24.24 3.50
N ALA A 110 -6.91 -25.23 3.47
CA ALA A 110 -5.97 -25.45 4.57
C ALA A 110 -5.01 -24.26 4.79
N GLN A 111 -4.48 -23.67 3.71
CA GLN A 111 -3.63 -22.49 3.79
C GLN A 111 -4.39 -21.27 4.31
N LYS A 112 -5.62 -21.05 3.84
CA LYS A 112 -6.48 -19.95 4.31
C LYS A 112 -6.78 -20.06 5.80
N GLN A 113 -7.24 -21.23 6.24
CA GLN A 113 -7.55 -21.50 7.65
C GLN A 113 -6.32 -21.39 8.56
N HIS A 114 -5.13 -21.73 8.04
CA HIS A 114 -3.89 -21.62 8.82
C HIS A 114 -3.39 -20.18 8.95
N TRP A 115 -3.33 -19.42 7.85
CA TRP A 115 -2.66 -18.13 7.80
C TRP A 115 -3.59 -16.94 8.04
N LEU A 116 -4.78 -16.95 7.44
CA LEU A 116 -5.63 -15.75 7.44
C LEU A 116 -6.04 -15.31 8.84
N PRO A 117 -6.43 -16.17 9.81
CA PRO A 117 -6.85 -15.69 11.13
C PRO A 117 -5.79 -14.83 11.85
N ALA A 118 -4.50 -15.14 11.68
CA ALA A 118 -3.42 -14.35 12.27
C ALA A 118 -3.17 -13.04 11.50
N LEU A 119 -3.30 -13.07 10.16
CA LEU A 119 -3.07 -11.90 9.31
C LEU A 119 -4.24 -10.90 9.37
N THR A 120 -5.49 -11.39 9.39
CA THR A 120 -6.71 -10.57 9.44
C THR A 120 -6.93 -9.94 10.80
N SER A 121 -6.49 -10.59 11.88
CA SER A 121 -6.50 -9.99 13.22
C SER A 121 -5.41 -8.96 13.45
N GLY A 122 -4.43 -8.81 12.54
CA GLY A 122 -3.33 -7.83 12.66
C GLY A 122 -2.27 -8.17 13.72
N VAL A 123 -2.38 -9.33 14.40
CA VAL A 123 -1.35 -9.81 15.34
C VAL A 123 -0.11 -10.34 14.62
N ALA A 124 -0.24 -10.61 13.31
CA ALA A 124 0.84 -10.99 12.43
C ALA A 124 0.77 -10.19 11.12
N LEU A 125 1.93 -9.85 10.58
CA LEU A 125 2.05 -9.24 9.26
C LEU A 125 2.53 -10.25 8.21
N GLY A 126 1.99 -10.07 7.00
CA GLY A 126 2.45 -10.70 5.79
C GLY A 126 3.26 -9.73 4.93
N ALA A 127 4.20 -10.26 4.16
CA ALA A 127 5.02 -9.48 3.23
C ALA A 127 5.06 -10.13 1.83
N PHE A 128 5.42 -9.31 0.83
CA PHE A 128 5.28 -9.66 -0.58
C PHE A 128 6.61 -9.54 -1.35
N GLY A 129 7.26 -10.69 -1.55
CA GLY A 129 8.58 -10.82 -2.16
C GLY A 129 8.56 -10.96 -3.68
N LEU A 130 8.37 -9.86 -4.41
CA LEU A 130 8.44 -9.85 -5.88
C LEU A 130 9.79 -9.39 -6.42
N THR A 131 10.17 -8.16 -6.07
CA THR A 131 11.25 -7.38 -6.67
C THR A 131 12.64 -7.93 -6.32
N GLU A 132 13.56 -7.85 -7.27
CA GLU A 132 14.97 -8.19 -7.11
C GLU A 132 15.88 -7.08 -7.64
N ALA A 133 17.15 -7.07 -7.23
CA ALA A 133 18.12 -6.07 -7.70
C ALA A 133 18.28 -6.05 -9.23
N GLY A 134 18.10 -7.21 -9.88
CA GLY A 134 18.14 -7.35 -11.34
C GLY A 134 16.78 -7.21 -12.04
N GLY A 135 15.69 -6.98 -11.32
CA GLY A 135 14.33 -6.96 -11.87
C GLY A 135 13.32 -6.29 -10.93
N GLY A 136 12.94 -5.05 -11.26
CA GLY A 136 11.84 -4.29 -10.64
C GLY A 136 10.64 -4.21 -11.57
N THR A 137 10.65 -3.25 -12.51
CA THR A 137 9.62 -3.15 -13.56
C THR A 137 9.53 -4.42 -14.41
N ASP A 138 10.67 -5.02 -14.77
CA ASP A 138 10.73 -6.36 -15.37
C ASP A 138 10.68 -7.44 -14.29
N ALA A 139 9.56 -7.52 -13.57
CA ALA A 139 9.38 -8.46 -12.46
C ALA A 139 9.43 -9.93 -12.91
N GLY A 140 9.20 -10.20 -14.20
CA GLY A 140 9.38 -11.53 -14.81
C GLY A 140 10.85 -11.95 -14.92
N ALA A 141 11.79 -11.05 -14.67
CA ALA A 141 13.22 -11.31 -14.71
C ALA A 141 13.78 -12.10 -13.51
N THR A 142 12.95 -12.38 -12.49
CA THR A 142 13.33 -13.02 -11.21
C THR A 142 14.33 -14.17 -11.36
N ARG A 143 15.37 -14.14 -10.53
CA ARG A 143 16.46 -15.13 -10.47
C ARG A 143 16.42 -15.97 -9.21
N THR A 144 15.62 -15.59 -8.21
CA THR A 144 15.33 -16.48 -7.08
C THR A 144 14.79 -17.80 -7.61
N THR A 145 15.36 -18.90 -7.15
CA THR A 145 15.00 -20.25 -7.59
C THR A 145 14.36 -21.03 -6.46
N ALA A 146 13.49 -21.98 -6.80
CA ALA A 146 12.93 -22.94 -5.87
C ALA A 146 12.90 -24.32 -6.53
N ARG A 147 13.71 -25.26 -6.04
CA ARG A 147 13.74 -26.64 -6.53
C ARG A 147 12.97 -27.55 -5.57
N LEU A 148 12.19 -28.48 -6.09
CA LEU A 148 11.53 -29.50 -5.27
C LEU A 148 12.54 -30.62 -4.96
N ASP A 149 12.69 -30.95 -3.68
CA ASP A 149 13.70 -31.85 -3.13
C ASP A 149 13.11 -32.58 -1.93
N ASP A 150 12.82 -33.88 -2.07
CA ASP A 150 12.24 -34.72 -1.01
C ASP A 150 11.00 -34.08 -0.33
N GLY A 151 10.02 -33.67 -1.15
CA GLY A 151 8.76 -33.07 -0.69
C GLY A 151 8.92 -31.66 -0.09
N HIS A 152 10.06 -31.01 -0.30
CA HIS A 152 10.31 -29.63 0.14
C HIS A 152 10.78 -28.75 -1.01
N TRP A 153 10.32 -27.50 -1.05
CA TRP A 153 10.93 -26.46 -1.85
C TRP A 153 12.22 -25.99 -1.18
N VAL A 154 13.32 -26.00 -1.93
CA VAL A 154 14.62 -25.43 -1.53
C VAL A 154 14.83 -24.13 -2.30
N ILE A 155 14.79 -23.02 -1.58
CA ILE A 155 14.75 -21.67 -2.14
C ILE A 155 16.10 -20.97 -1.95
N ASN A 156 16.62 -20.42 -3.04
CA ASN A 156 17.90 -19.69 -3.06
C ASN A 156 17.75 -18.41 -3.89
N GLY A 157 18.23 -17.28 -3.37
CA GLY A 157 18.18 -16.00 -4.04
C GLY A 157 18.04 -14.82 -3.07
N SER A 158 17.43 -13.74 -3.55
CA SER A 158 17.17 -12.56 -2.74
C SER A 158 15.99 -11.75 -3.27
N LYS A 159 15.38 -10.97 -2.40
CA LYS A 159 14.36 -9.96 -2.74
C LYS A 159 14.78 -8.59 -2.23
N GLN A 160 14.23 -7.54 -2.80
CA GLN A 160 14.57 -6.14 -2.50
C GLN A 160 13.30 -5.33 -2.24
N PHE A 161 13.42 -4.34 -1.35
CA PHE A 161 12.36 -3.39 -1.02
C PHE A 161 11.08 -4.04 -0.47
N ILE A 162 11.23 -5.00 0.44
CA ILE A 162 10.09 -5.77 0.95
C ILE A 162 9.54 -5.09 2.20
N THR A 163 8.38 -4.45 2.05
CA THR A 163 7.63 -3.80 3.12
C THR A 163 7.13 -4.84 4.14
N ASN A 164 7.10 -4.49 5.43
CA ASN A 164 6.63 -5.32 6.54
C ASN A 164 7.37 -6.66 6.70
N SER A 165 8.65 -6.74 6.29
CA SER A 165 9.40 -7.99 6.29
C SER A 165 10.38 -8.16 7.44
N GLY A 166 10.72 -7.06 8.15
CA GLY A 166 11.70 -7.05 9.23
C GLY A 166 11.14 -6.84 10.63
N THR A 167 9.81 -6.77 10.79
CA THR A 167 9.17 -6.64 12.12
C THR A 167 9.14 -7.98 12.86
N ASP A 168 9.10 -7.94 14.19
CA ASP A 168 9.01 -9.16 15.02
C ASP A 168 7.64 -9.85 14.96
N ILE A 169 6.63 -9.13 14.44
CA ILE A 169 5.28 -9.64 14.13
C ILE A 169 5.14 -10.12 12.68
N THR A 170 6.17 -10.01 11.84
CA THR A 170 6.15 -10.61 10.50
C THR A 170 6.19 -12.13 10.62
N ARG A 171 5.16 -12.81 10.09
CA ARG A 171 5.06 -14.28 10.17
C ARG A 171 5.07 -14.99 8.83
N LEU A 172 4.83 -14.28 7.74
CA LEU A 172 4.71 -14.87 6.42
C LEU A 172 5.31 -13.95 5.36
N VAL A 173 6.15 -14.50 4.49
CA VAL A 173 6.54 -13.83 3.23
C VAL A 173 6.12 -14.71 2.07
N THR A 174 5.30 -14.18 1.18
CA THR A 174 5.01 -14.84 -0.10
C THR A 174 6.03 -14.38 -1.13
N VAL A 175 6.80 -15.30 -1.72
CA VAL A 175 7.84 -14.95 -2.69
C VAL A 175 7.57 -15.54 -4.07
N THR A 176 7.98 -14.84 -5.13
CA THR A 176 8.10 -15.45 -6.46
C THR A 176 9.46 -16.12 -6.63
N ALA A 177 9.46 -17.31 -7.20
CA ALA A 177 10.67 -18.05 -7.52
C ALA A 177 10.51 -18.84 -8.83
N VAL A 178 11.63 -19.01 -9.54
CA VAL A 178 11.73 -19.88 -10.71
C VAL A 178 11.70 -21.33 -10.25
N THR A 179 10.65 -22.06 -10.62
CA THR A 179 10.45 -23.47 -10.27
C THR A 179 10.79 -24.44 -11.40
N GLY A 180 11.13 -23.93 -12.58
CA GLY A 180 11.47 -24.74 -13.74
C GLY A 180 11.46 -23.94 -15.03
N THR A 181 11.35 -24.66 -16.14
CA THR A 181 11.22 -24.09 -17.49
C THR A 181 10.16 -24.89 -18.28
N VAL A 182 9.32 -24.18 -19.03
CA VAL A 182 8.39 -24.77 -20.00
C VAL A 182 8.77 -24.24 -21.38
N GLY A 183 9.37 -25.10 -22.19
CA GLY A 183 10.09 -24.65 -23.40
C GLY A 183 11.19 -23.66 -23.03
N ASP A 184 11.21 -22.52 -23.71
CA ASP A 184 12.20 -21.45 -23.48
C ASP A 184 11.78 -20.45 -22.38
N ARG A 185 10.61 -20.64 -21.75
CA ARG A 185 10.08 -19.72 -20.74
C ARG A 185 10.33 -20.26 -19.34
N ARG A 186 10.80 -19.39 -18.44
CA ARG A 186 10.88 -19.70 -17.02
C ARG A 186 9.49 -19.88 -16.44
N GLU A 187 9.33 -20.96 -15.69
CA GLU A 187 8.16 -21.22 -14.88
C GLU A 187 8.34 -20.50 -13.54
N ILE A 188 7.46 -19.56 -13.21
CA ILE A 188 7.53 -18.77 -11.99
C ILE A 188 6.34 -19.12 -11.11
N SER A 189 6.61 -19.55 -9.89
CA SER A 189 5.61 -19.91 -8.88
C SER A 189 5.67 -18.96 -7.69
N SER A 190 4.60 -18.96 -6.89
CA SER A 190 4.52 -18.25 -5.61
C SER A 190 4.63 -19.26 -4.49
N ILE A 191 5.46 -18.98 -3.48
CA ILE A 191 5.71 -19.89 -2.37
C ILE A 191 5.59 -19.12 -1.05
N LEU A 192 4.85 -19.70 -0.11
CA LEU A 192 4.67 -19.21 1.25
C LEU A 192 5.91 -19.57 2.10
N ILE A 193 6.58 -18.59 2.68
CA ILE A 193 7.70 -18.81 3.60
C ILE A 193 7.32 -18.33 5.01
N PRO A 194 7.13 -19.23 5.98
CA PRO A 194 6.98 -18.86 7.38
C PRO A 194 8.21 -18.11 7.90
N VAL A 195 8.02 -17.14 8.80
CA VAL A 195 9.11 -16.40 9.44
C VAL A 195 9.07 -16.62 10.96
N PRO A 196 10.17 -17.10 11.58
CA PRO A 196 11.46 -17.44 10.99
C PRO A 196 11.49 -18.83 10.32
N THR A 197 12.33 -18.99 9.30
CA THR A 197 12.71 -20.29 8.71
C THR A 197 14.24 -20.35 8.55
N PRO A 198 14.92 -21.47 8.83
CA PRO A 198 16.37 -21.58 8.61
C PRO A 198 16.77 -21.22 7.17
N GLY A 199 17.84 -20.45 7.01
CA GLY A 199 18.32 -19.98 5.71
C GLY A 199 17.63 -18.70 5.20
N PHE A 200 16.57 -18.24 5.86
CA PHE A 200 15.89 -16.97 5.57
C PHE A 200 16.51 -15.87 6.43
N THR A 201 17.04 -14.83 5.78
CA THR A 201 17.64 -13.68 6.46
C THR A 201 16.91 -12.41 6.06
N VAL A 202 16.44 -11.68 7.07
CA VAL A 202 16.07 -10.27 6.93
C VAL A 202 17.36 -9.46 7.08
N GLU A 203 17.75 -8.76 6.02
CA GLU A 203 18.94 -7.90 6.02
C GLU A 203 18.65 -6.57 6.74
N PRO A 204 19.64 -5.72 7.06
CA PRO A 204 19.38 -4.42 7.67
C PRO A 204 18.36 -3.55 6.90
N ALA A 205 17.55 -2.79 7.63
CA ALA A 205 16.55 -1.90 7.06
C ALA A 205 17.18 -0.87 6.12
N TYR A 206 16.45 -0.46 5.08
CA TYR A 206 16.90 0.63 4.21
C TYR A 206 16.79 1.99 4.92
N ASP A 207 17.77 2.86 4.68
CA ASP A 207 17.66 4.29 4.90
C ASP A 207 16.94 4.94 3.72
N LYS A 208 15.75 5.49 3.96
CA LYS A 208 14.80 5.92 2.91
C LYS A 208 14.64 7.44 2.92
N VAL A 209 14.24 8.01 1.78
CA VAL A 209 13.91 9.45 1.67
C VAL A 209 12.70 9.81 2.53
N GLY A 210 11.73 8.90 2.62
CA GLY A 210 10.50 9.03 3.39
C GLY A 210 9.93 7.64 3.69
N TRP A 211 8.74 7.62 4.27
CA TRP A 211 8.15 6.45 4.92
C TRP A 211 9.06 5.85 5.99
N ASN A 212 9.66 6.70 6.83
CA ASN A 212 10.65 6.28 7.81
C ASN A 212 10.06 5.42 8.93
N ALA A 213 8.75 5.50 9.18
CA ALA A 213 8.05 4.66 10.14
C ALA A 213 7.53 3.34 9.52
N SER A 214 7.69 3.14 8.21
CA SER A 214 7.38 1.87 7.54
C SER A 214 8.61 0.97 7.49
N ASP A 215 8.42 -0.28 7.87
CA ASP A 215 9.42 -1.34 7.76
C ASP A 215 9.70 -1.67 6.28
N THR A 216 10.97 -1.76 5.88
CA THR A 216 11.36 -2.18 4.51
C THR A 216 12.77 -2.75 4.49
N HIS A 217 12.90 -4.00 4.06
CA HIS A 217 14.17 -4.72 4.10
C HIS A 217 14.50 -5.42 2.77
N PRO A 218 15.79 -5.64 2.47
CA PRO A 218 16.20 -6.71 1.58
C PRO A 218 16.03 -8.07 2.28
N LEU A 219 15.78 -9.12 1.50
CA LEU A 219 15.70 -10.50 1.99
C LEU A 219 16.70 -11.37 1.25
N SER A 220 17.34 -12.28 1.98
CA SER A 220 18.28 -13.27 1.43
C SER A 220 17.80 -14.68 1.76
N PHE A 221 17.92 -15.59 0.80
CA PHE A 221 17.56 -17.00 0.96
C PHE A 221 18.76 -17.87 0.61
N SER A 222 19.21 -18.66 1.59
CA SER A 222 20.27 -19.65 1.44
C SER A 222 19.75 -21.01 1.89
N ASP A 223 19.39 -21.86 0.94
CA ASP A 223 18.82 -23.19 1.16
C ASP A 223 17.62 -23.17 2.13
N VAL A 224 16.74 -22.18 1.99
CA VAL A 224 15.47 -22.12 2.73
C VAL A 224 14.64 -23.33 2.34
N ARG A 225 14.22 -24.14 3.32
CA ARG A 225 13.38 -25.33 3.08
C ARG A 225 11.98 -25.12 3.63
N VAL A 226 10.98 -25.26 2.77
CA VAL A 226 9.57 -25.28 3.15
C VAL A 226 8.86 -26.49 2.51
N PRO A 227 7.81 -27.05 3.12
CA PRO A 227 7.09 -28.19 2.54
C PRO A 227 6.51 -27.89 1.15
N GLU A 228 6.26 -28.93 0.35
CA GLU A 228 5.68 -28.79 -1.00
C GLU A 228 4.33 -28.06 -0.98
N GLU A 229 3.52 -28.30 0.06
CA GLU A 229 2.23 -27.65 0.29
C GLU A 229 2.30 -26.13 0.54
N ASN A 230 3.50 -25.56 0.67
CA ASN A 230 3.68 -24.11 0.73
C ASN A 230 3.61 -23.44 -0.65
N LEU A 231 3.48 -24.21 -1.74
CA LEU A 231 3.13 -23.66 -3.04
C LEU A 231 1.78 -22.92 -2.95
N LEU A 232 1.77 -21.64 -3.33
CA LEU A 232 0.56 -20.83 -3.36
C LEU A 232 -0.06 -20.82 -4.76
N GLY A 233 -1.25 -21.42 -4.86
CA GLY A 233 -1.92 -21.62 -6.15
C GLY A 233 -1.23 -22.68 -7.01
N GLU A 234 -1.32 -22.52 -8.32
CA GLU A 234 -0.77 -23.48 -9.28
C GLU A 234 0.70 -23.17 -9.61
N ARG A 235 1.53 -24.23 -9.72
CA ARG A 235 2.91 -24.13 -10.18
C ARG A 235 2.98 -23.45 -11.55
N GLY A 236 3.88 -22.48 -11.70
CA GLY A 236 4.02 -21.69 -12.93
C GLY A 236 3.01 -20.56 -13.11
N ARG A 237 2.03 -20.41 -12.21
CA ARG A 237 1.07 -19.31 -12.23
C ARG A 237 1.41 -18.17 -11.26
N GLY A 238 2.50 -18.28 -10.51
CA GLY A 238 2.87 -17.32 -9.46
C GLY A 238 3.06 -15.89 -9.97
N TYR A 239 3.69 -15.71 -11.14
CA TYR A 239 3.84 -14.37 -11.73
C TYR A 239 2.49 -13.74 -12.08
N ALA A 240 1.58 -14.52 -12.68
CA ALA A 240 0.24 -14.03 -13.00
C ALA A 240 -0.58 -13.69 -11.75
N ASN A 241 -0.45 -14.51 -10.70
CA ASN A 241 -1.09 -14.28 -9.40
C ASN A 241 -0.59 -12.97 -8.77
N PHE A 242 0.72 -12.73 -8.76
CA PHE A 242 1.31 -11.49 -8.24
C PHE A 242 0.87 -10.25 -9.03
N LEU A 243 0.83 -10.32 -10.36
CA LEU A 243 0.31 -9.21 -11.18
C LEU A 243 -1.16 -8.92 -10.90
N ARG A 244 -1.96 -9.96 -10.62
CA ARG A 244 -3.36 -9.80 -10.23
C ARG A 244 -3.50 -9.08 -8.89
N ILE A 245 -2.64 -9.38 -7.92
CA ILE A 245 -2.61 -8.67 -6.63
C ILE A 245 -2.24 -7.20 -6.83
N LEU A 246 -1.21 -6.91 -7.64
CA LEU A 246 -0.83 -5.53 -7.96
C LEU A 246 -1.91 -4.75 -8.73
N ASP A 247 -2.75 -5.42 -9.53
CA ASP A 247 -3.89 -4.76 -10.17
C ASP A 247 -4.89 -4.23 -9.12
N GLU A 248 -5.11 -4.97 -8.02
CA GLU A 248 -5.97 -4.59 -6.89
C GLU A 248 -5.26 -3.57 -5.97
N GLY A 249 -3.98 -3.78 -5.67
CA GLY A 249 -3.12 -2.90 -4.85
C GLY A 249 -3.02 -1.48 -5.39
N ARG A 250 -3.01 -1.29 -6.72
CA ARG A 250 -3.04 0.05 -7.34
C ARG A 250 -4.26 0.89 -6.94
N ILE A 251 -5.41 0.27 -6.67
CA ILE A 251 -6.60 1.00 -6.17
C ILE A 251 -6.37 1.43 -4.71
N ALA A 252 -5.78 0.55 -3.90
CA ALA A 252 -5.46 0.84 -2.50
C ALA A 252 -4.39 1.95 -2.37
N ILE A 253 -3.33 1.91 -3.18
CA ILE A 253 -2.32 2.97 -3.27
C ILE A 253 -2.94 4.28 -3.78
N ALA A 254 -3.88 4.24 -4.72
CA ALA A 254 -4.60 5.43 -5.16
C ALA A 254 -5.43 6.06 -4.03
N ALA A 255 -6.05 5.24 -3.19
CA ALA A 255 -6.80 5.71 -2.02
C ALA A 255 -5.87 6.35 -0.97
N LEU A 256 -4.74 5.69 -0.64
CA LEU A 256 -3.69 6.24 0.22
C LEU A 256 -3.21 7.60 -0.32
N ALA A 257 -2.83 7.67 -1.59
CA ALA A 257 -2.34 8.88 -2.24
C ALA A 257 -3.40 10.00 -2.27
N THR A 258 -4.67 9.65 -2.46
CA THR A 258 -5.79 10.59 -2.32
C THR A 258 -5.87 11.16 -0.91
N GLY A 259 -5.68 10.30 0.10
CA GLY A 259 -5.59 10.70 1.51
C GLY A 259 -4.52 11.75 1.72
N VAL A 260 -3.31 11.51 1.20
CA VAL A 260 -2.21 12.48 1.26
C VAL A 260 -2.56 13.80 0.59
N ALA A 261 -3.12 13.74 -0.61
CA ALA A 261 -3.51 14.93 -1.36
C ALA A 261 -4.52 15.77 -0.56
N GLN A 262 -5.48 15.12 0.13
CA GLN A 262 -6.46 15.78 1.00
C GLN A 262 -5.84 16.30 2.31
N GLY A 263 -4.97 15.52 2.96
CA GLY A 263 -4.29 15.96 4.20
C GLY A 263 -3.49 17.24 3.98
N CYS A 264 -2.81 17.35 2.84
CA CYS A 264 -2.14 18.58 2.41
C CYS A 264 -3.10 19.77 2.23
N VAL A 265 -4.31 19.54 1.70
CA VAL A 265 -5.34 20.60 1.60
C VAL A 265 -5.78 21.04 3.00
N ASP A 266 -6.11 20.08 3.86
CA ASP A 266 -6.63 20.33 5.20
C ASP A 266 -5.63 21.14 6.05
N GLU A 267 -4.35 20.76 6.04
CA GLU A 267 -3.27 21.50 6.71
C GLU A 267 -3.09 22.91 6.13
N CYS A 268 -3.16 23.06 4.80
CA CYS A 268 -3.04 24.37 4.17
C CYS A 268 -4.22 25.30 4.45
N VAL A 269 -5.45 24.79 4.48
CA VAL A 269 -6.64 25.58 4.82
C VAL A 269 -6.52 26.09 6.25
N LYS A 270 -6.16 25.21 7.19
CA LYS A 270 -5.92 25.57 8.59
C LYS A 270 -4.84 26.64 8.71
N TYR A 271 -3.63 26.35 8.22
CA TYR A 271 -2.49 27.26 8.32
C TYR A 271 -2.76 28.62 7.64
N ALA A 272 -3.44 28.62 6.49
CA ALA A 272 -3.73 29.85 5.76
C ALA A 272 -4.73 30.76 6.50
N SER A 273 -5.58 30.19 7.35
CA SER A 273 -6.52 30.95 8.19
C SER A 273 -5.86 31.53 9.45
N GLU A 274 -4.83 30.86 9.98
CA GLU A 274 -4.16 31.23 11.23
C GLU A 274 -2.95 32.15 11.01
N ARG A 275 -2.17 31.91 9.95
CA ARG A 275 -0.94 32.66 9.67
C ARG A 275 -1.26 34.03 9.11
N THR A 276 -0.73 35.08 9.73
CA THR A 276 -0.83 36.46 9.25
C THR A 276 0.45 36.95 8.56
N ALA A 277 0.30 37.66 7.44
CA ALA A 277 1.35 38.46 6.79
C ALA A 277 0.72 39.73 6.23
N PHE A 278 1.48 40.82 6.09
CA PHE A 278 1.02 42.12 5.57
C PHE A 278 -0.39 42.54 6.08
N GLY A 279 -0.63 42.34 7.38
CA GLY A 279 -1.86 42.75 8.07
C GLY A 279 -3.09 41.86 7.88
N ASN A 280 -3.01 40.73 7.16
CA ASN A 280 -4.14 39.81 6.93
C ASN A 280 -3.72 38.34 7.10
N ALA A 281 -4.70 37.46 7.34
CA ALA A 281 -4.48 36.02 7.18
C ALA A 281 -4.04 35.71 5.74
N ILE A 282 -3.05 34.84 5.56
CA ILE A 282 -2.46 34.59 4.23
C ILE A 282 -3.48 34.00 3.25
N GLY A 283 -4.52 33.33 3.76
CA GLY A 283 -5.65 32.82 2.98
C GLY A 283 -6.49 33.91 2.30
N ARG A 284 -6.29 35.20 2.60
CA ARG A 284 -6.94 36.32 1.88
C ARG A 284 -6.18 36.78 0.64
N TYR A 285 -4.99 36.23 0.39
CA TYR A 285 -4.24 36.53 -0.82
C TYR A 285 -4.64 35.57 -1.91
N GLN A 286 -5.11 36.11 -3.04
CA GLN A 286 -5.62 35.33 -4.18
C GLN A 286 -4.64 34.26 -4.67
N ALA A 287 -3.33 34.52 -4.60
CA ALA A 287 -2.31 33.52 -4.95
C ALA A 287 -2.36 32.26 -4.07
N ILE A 288 -2.68 32.42 -2.77
CA ILE A 288 -2.86 31.30 -1.83
C ILE A 288 -4.22 30.63 -2.07
N GLU A 289 -5.29 31.41 -2.23
CA GLU A 289 -6.64 30.89 -2.54
C GLU A 289 -6.63 29.99 -3.79
N PHE A 290 -6.03 30.46 -4.89
CA PHE A 290 -5.95 29.70 -6.14
C PHE A 290 -5.11 28.43 -6.02
N LYS A 291 -4.08 28.45 -5.18
CA LYS A 291 -3.24 27.27 -4.95
C LYS A 291 -4.00 26.21 -4.17
N ILE A 292 -4.66 26.59 -3.07
CA ILE A 292 -5.50 25.67 -2.28
C ILE A 292 -6.68 25.14 -3.12
N ALA A 293 -7.34 25.99 -3.91
CA ALA A 293 -8.43 25.56 -4.80
C ALA A 293 -7.96 24.53 -5.84
N ARG A 294 -6.75 24.68 -6.39
CA ARG A 294 -6.15 23.69 -7.29
C ARG A 294 -5.80 22.39 -6.57
N MET A 295 -5.30 22.47 -5.34
CA MET A 295 -5.01 21.29 -4.52
C MET A 295 -6.27 20.48 -4.25
N GLU A 296 -7.37 21.14 -3.88
CA GLU A 296 -8.67 20.48 -3.65
C GLU A 296 -9.20 19.84 -4.95
N ALA A 297 -9.10 20.53 -6.08
CA ALA A 297 -9.50 19.96 -7.37
C ALA A 297 -8.73 18.66 -7.70
N ARG A 298 -7.41 18.63 -7.44
CA ARG A 298 -6.59 17.42 -7.63
C ARG A 298 -7.03 16.29 -6.69
N ALA A 299 -7.26 16.59 -5.40
CA ALA A 299 -7.70 15.60 -4.43
C ALA A 299 -9.09 15.02 -4.79
N HIS A 300 -10.03 15.86 -5.21
CA HIS A 300 -11.35 15.43 -5.66
C HIS A 300 -11.30 14.52 -6.90
N VAL A 301 -10.48 14.88 -7.89
CA VAL A 301 -10.31 14.05 -9.10
C VAL A 301 -9.66 12.71 -8.77
N ALA A 302 -8.62 12.70 -7.93
CA ALA A 302 -7.97 11.48 -7.44
C ALA A 302 -8.96 10.55 -6.70
N ARG A 303 -9.83 11.12 -5.85
CA ARG A 303 -10.89 10.37 -5.17
C ARG A 303 -11.86 9.72 -6.14
N THR A 304 -12.30 10.50 -7.14
CA THR A 304 -13.28 10.03 -8.12
C THR A 304 -12.74 8.87 -8.96
N THR A 305 -11.46 8.90 -9.35
CA THR A 305 -10.86 7.85 -10.18
C THR A 305 -10.70 6.54 -9.41
N TYR A 306 -10.30 6.56 -8.13
CA TYR A 306 -10.19 5.31 -7.36
C TYR A 306 -11.55 4.75 -6.95
N TYR A 307 -12.57 5.59 -6.73
CA TYR A 307 -13.96 5.15 -6.52
C TYR A 307 -14.48 4.37 -7.73
N ASP A 308 -14.28 4.90 -8.96
CA ASP A 308 -14.63 4.20 -10.20
C ASP A 308 -13.84 2.88 -10.35
N ALA A 309 -12.53 2.95 -10.08
CA ALA A 309 -11.64 1.85 -9.69
C ALA A 309 -12.33 0.68 -8.99
N ALA A 310 -12.65 0.97 -7.73
CA ALA A 310 -13.20 0.03 -6.78
C ALA A 310 -14.59 -0.46 -7.20
N ALA A 311 -15.45 0.44 -7.68
CA ALA A 311 -16.80 0.08 -8.12
C ALA A 311 -16.79 -0.94 -9.26
N LEU A 312 -15.90 -0.78 -10.25
CA LEU A 312 -15.73 -1.76 -11.32
C LEU A 312 -15.23 -3.10 -10.79
N MET A 313 -14.23 -3.08 -9.90
CA MET A 313 -13.69 -4.29 -9.29
C MET A 313 -14.74 -5.06 -8.49
N LEU A 314 -15.50 -4.38 -7.63
CA LEU A 314 -16.56 -4.97 -6.81
C LEU A 314 -17.69 -5.53 -7.66
N ALA A 315 -18.01 -4.88 -8.78
CA ALA A 315 -18.98 -5.38 -9.75
C ALA A 315 -18.46 -6.53 -10.64
N GLY A 316 -17.23 -7.01 -10.42
CA GLY A 316 -16.61 -8.07 -11.24
C GLY A 316 -16.34 -7.66 -12.69
N LYS A 317 -16.31 -6.35 -12.97
CA LYS A 317 -16.04 -5.80 -14.31
C LYS A 317 -14.53 -5.62 -14.53
N PRO A 318 -14.07 -5.56 -15.80
CA PRO A 318 -12.69 -5.19 -16.09
C PRO A 318 -12.34 -3.82 -15.48
N PHE A 319 -11.30 -3.75 -14.66
CA PHE A 319 -10.90 -2.54 -13.93
C PHE A 319 -9.42 -2.17 -14.10
N LYS A 320 -8.61 -2.99 -14.78
CA LYS A 320 -7.14 -2.82 -14.84
C LYS A 320 -6.72 -1.45 -15.35
N LYS A 321 -7.35 -0.99 -16.43
CA LYS A 321 -7.11 0.35 -16.98
C LYS A 321 -7.44 1.45 -15.97
N GLN A 322 -8.60 1.36 -15.34
CA GLN A 322 -9.07 2.35 -14.36
C GLN A 322 -8.20 2.34 -13.09
N ALA A 323 -7.72 1.18 -12.63
CA ALA A 323 -6.77 1.09 -11.52
C ALA A 323 -5.43 1.77 -11.87
N ALA A 324 -4.91 1.58 -13.08
CA ALA A 324 -3.70 2.28 -13.53
C ALA A 324 -3.90 3.80 -13.63
N ILE A 325 -5.05 4.26 -14.16
CA ILE A 325 -5.42 5.69 -14.19
C ILE A 325 -5.52 6.25 -12.77
N ALA A 326 -6.21 5.53 -11.87
CA ALA A 326 -6.40 5.96 -10.48
C ALA A 326 -5.05 6.12 -9.78
N LYS A 327 -4.16 5.13 -9.87
CA LYS A 327 -2.83 5.18 -9.26
C LYS A 327 -2.00 6.34 -9.82
N LEU A 328 -1.97 6.50 -11.14
CA LEU A 328 -1.24 7.61 -11.79
C LEU A 328 -1.73 8.97 -11.27
N VAL A 329 -3.03 9.23 -11.42
CA VAL A 329 -3.65 10.52 -11.07
C VAL A 329 -3.49 10.83 -9.59
N ALA A 330 -3.71 9.84 -8.71
CA ALA A 330 -3.62 10.05 -7.28
C ALA A 330 -2.17 10.26 -6.81
N SER A 331 -1.20 9.50 -7.35
CA SER A 331 0.22 9.68 -6.99
C SER A 331 0.76 11.06 -7.41
N GLU A 332 0.40 11.54 -8.60
CA GLU A 332 0.78 12.88 -9.07
C GLU A 332 0.10 13.96 -8.22
N ALA A 333 -1.19 13.79 -7.89
CA ALA A 333 -1.91 14.70 -7.01
C ALA A 333 -1.27 14.78 -5.61
N ALA A 334 -0.86 13.66 -5.02
CA ALA A 334 -0.19 13.62 -3.72
C ALA A 334 1.14 14.39 -3.74
N MET A 335 1.97 14.17 -4.76
CA MET A 335 3.27 14.83 -4.90
C MET A 335 3.12 16.34 -5.19
N ASP A 336 2.21 16.71 -6.09
CA ASP A 336 1.93 18.11 -6.40
C ASP A 336 1.33 18.86 -5.21
N ASN A 337 0.37 18.27 -4.50
CA ASN A 337 -0.24 18.91 -3.34
C ASN A 337 0.75 19.04 -2.19
N ALA A 338 1.59 18.04 -1.93
CA ALA A 338 2.63 18.15 -0.91
C ALA A 338 3.64 19.26 -1.23
N ARG A 339 4.02 19.41 -2.51
CA ARG A 339 4.90 20.51 -2.98
C ARG A 339 4.25 21.89 -2.84
N ASP A 340 2.98 22.00 -3.21
CA ASP A 340 2.24 23.25 -3.03
C ASP A 340 2.05 23.57 -1.54
N ALA A 341 1.85 22.54 -0.71
CA ALA A 341 1.64 22.70 0.72
C ALA A 341 2.89 23.22 1.45
N THR A 342 4.07 22.69 1.14
CA THR A 342 5.34 23.23 1.66
C THR A 342 5.55 24.68 1.23
N GLN A 343 5.20 25.02 -0.01
CA GLN A 343 5.29 26.39 -0.52
C GLN A 343 4.34 27.38 0.20
N ILE A 344 3.11 26.97 0.53
CA ILE A 344 2.14 27.77 1.30
C ILE A 344 2.64 28.02 2.73
N HIS A 345 3.26 27.01 3.35
CA HIS A 345 3.82 27.13 4.69
C HIS A 345 5.13 27.95 4.72
N GLY A 346 5.77 28.15 3.58
CA GLY A 346 7.01 28.92 3.45
C GLY A 346 8.16 28.24 4.19
N GLY A 347 8.94 29.01 4.98
CA GLY A 347 10.06 28.45 5.75
C GLY A 347 9.65 27.33 6.70
N TYR A 348 8.45 27.42 7.29
CA TYR A 348 7.90 26.36 8.16
C TYR A 348 7.57 25.08 7.39
N GLY A 349 7.18 25.19 6.12
CA GLY A 349 6.95 24.03 5.26
C GLY A 349 8.22 23.26 4.90
N PHE A 350 9.39 23.80 5.23
CA PHE A 350 10.68 23.12 5.07
C PHE A 350 11.18 22.47 6.37
N MET A 351 10.52 22.74 7.51
CA MET A 351 10.89 22.17 8.81
C MET A 351 10.14 20.85 9.03
N ASN A 352 10.85 19.79 9.43
CA ASN A 352 10.24 18.46 9.70
C ASN A 352 9.21 18.46 10.85
N GLU A 353 9.14 19.53 11.64
CA GLU A 353 8.11 19.73 12.66
C GLU A 353 6.71 19.92 12.06
N TYR A 354 6.62 20.34 10.79
CA TYR A 354 5.35 20.54 10.10
C TYR A 354 5.00 19.31 9.24
N PRO A 355 3.77 18.75 9.36
CA PRO A 355 3.37 17.54 8.63
C PRO A 355 3.58 17.62 7.11
N VAL A 356 3.41 18.80 6.52
CA VAL A 356 3.57 19.01 5.07
C VAL A 356 4.99 18.73 4.57
N ALA A 357 6.01 18.93 5.40
CA ALA A 357 7.40 18.61 5.06
C ALA A 357 7.61 17.10 4.98
N ARG A 358 7.01 16.34 5.91
CA ARG A 358 7.01 14.88 5.88
C ARG A 358 6.22 14.36 4.68
N HIS A 359 5.00 14.85 4.44
CA HIS A 359 4.24 14.49 3.25
C HIS A 359 5.00 14.74 1.94
N TYR A 360 5.79 15.80 1.85
CA TYR A 360 6.60 16.04 0.65
C TYR A 360 7.64 14.95 0.39
N ARG A 361 8.37 14.51 1.43
CA ARG A 361 9.33 13.40 1.33
C ARG A 361 8.64 12.08 1.03
N ASP A 362 7.57 11.80 1.76
CA ASP A 362 6.83 10.54 1.70
C ASP A 362 6.09 10.36 0.36
N SER A 363 5.58 11.44 -0.25
CA SER A 363 4.81 11.33 -1.49
C SER A 363 5.61 10.79 -2.68
N LYS A 364 6.95 10.92 -2.68
CA LYS A 364 7.75 10.55 -3.87
C LYS A 364 7.69 9.06 -4.19
N ILE A 365 7.61 8.20 -3.17
CA ILE A 365 7.54 6.75 -3.37
C ILE A 365 6.21 6.31 -3.97
N LEU A 366 5.13 7.10 -3.85
CA LEU A 366 3.85 6.82 -4.49
C LEU A 366 3.94 6.81 -6.03
N GLU A 367 4.89 7.51 -6.63
CA GLU A 367 5.14 7.50 -8.08
C GLU A 367 6.04 6.33 -8.52
N ILE A 368 6.61 5.57 -7.57
CA ILE A 368 7.64 4.54 -7.81
C ILE A 368 7.14 3.14 -7.42
N GLY A 369 6.61 2.99 -6.20
CA GLY A 369 6.10 1.72 -5.66
C GLY A 369 4.90 1.19 -6.43
N GLU A 370 4.71 -0.13 -6.37
CA GLU A 370 3.62 -0.88 -7.03
C GLU A 370 3.43 -0.56 -8.53
N GLY A 371 4.56 -0.28 -9.19
CA GLY A 371 4.64 0.10 -10.59
C GLY A 371 4.77 1.61 -10.72
N THR A 372 5.88 2.03 -11.35
CA THR A 372 6.18 3.45 -11.54
C THR A 372 5.11 4.14 -12.39
N THR A 373 5.11 5.47 -12.40
CA THR A 373 4.31 6.29 -13.33
C THR A 373 4.41 5.78 -14.78
N GLU A 374 5.60 5.43 -15.26
CA GLU A 374 5.80 4.91 -16.61
C GLU A 374 5.16 3.54 -16.82
N VAL A 375 5.16 2.69 -15.79
CA VAL A 375 4.42 1.41 -15.84
C VAL A 375 2.93 1.65 -15.96
N GLN A 376 2.37 2.62 -15.22
CA GLN A 376 0.95 2.95 -15.33
C GLN A 376 0.62 3.47 -16.73
N LEU A 377 1.44 4.37 -17.28
CA LEU A 377 1.29 4.89 -18.64
C LEU A 377 1.37 3.76 -19.68
N MET A 378 2.31 2.84 -19.54
CA MET A 378 2.43 1.66 -20.40
C MET A 378 1.17 0.78 -20.35
N LEU A 379 0.62 0.52 -19.17
CA LEU A 379 -0.60 -0.27 -19.01
C LEU A 379 -1.81 0.42 -19.67
N ILE A 380 -1.95 1.73 -19.46
CA ILE A 380 -3.01 2.54 -20.07
C ILE A 380 -2.88 2.51 -21.61
N ALA A 381 -1.68 2.71 -22.14
CA ALA A 381 -1.43 2.69 -23.58
C ALA A 381 -1.80 1.32 -24.20
N ARG A 382 -1.40 0.22 -23.55
CA ARG A 382 -1.74 -1.14 -24.00
C ARG A 382 -3.25 -1.39 -24.02
N GLU A 383 -3.98 -0.94 -23.00
CA GLU A 383 -5.44 -1.05 -22.93
C GLU A 383 -6.17 -0.16 -23.94
N LEU A 384 -5.48 0.84 -24.51
CA LEU A 384 -5.96 1.63 -25.64
C LEU A 384 -5.58 1.03 -27.01
N GLY A 385 -4.88 -0.11 -27.02
CA GLY A 385 -4.45 -0.80 -28.24
C GLY A 385 -3.13 -0.30 -28.83
N LEU A 386 -2.32 0.42 -28.05
CA LEU A 386 -1.01 0.92 -28.45
C LEU A 386 0.11 0.09 -27.80
N GLY A 387 1.14 -0.27 -28.59
CA GLY A 387 2.33 -0.99 -28.12
C GLY A 387 2.44 -2.40 -28.67
#